data_AF-A0A7J7SB28-F1
#
_entry.id   AF-A0A7J7SB28-F1
#
_cell.length_a   1.000
_cell.length_b   1.000
_cell.length_c   1.000
_cell.angle_alpha   90.00
_cell.angle_beta   90.00
_cell.angle_gamma   90.00
#
_symmetry.space_group_name_H-M   'P 1'
#
loop_
_entity.id
_entity.type
_entity.pdbx_description
1 polymer ?
#
loop_
_entity_poly.entity_id
_entity_poly.type
_entity_poly.pdbx_seq_one_letter_code
_entity_poly.pdbx_strand_id
1 'polypeptide(L)'
;MRKRDIVLTNVTVVQLLRQPCPVTRPPPPPPPPKVEPEPEPEPDPEPDPEPDPEPVVEPDPEPEPEPIKEEAPPPPPPPPPPPPPPPQKVRELTVGINGFGRIGRLVLRACMQKGVKVVAVNDPFIDPEYMVYMFKYDSTHGRYKGTVEYKNGRLVVDKQEISVFQCKQPKEIPWKSVGSPFVVESTGVYLSQEEASSHIQAGALRVVISAPSPDAPMFVMGVNEKDYNPDSMKVVSNASCTTNCLAPLAKVVHERFGIVEGLMTTVHSYTATQKTVDGPSKKAWRDGRGAHQNIIPASTGAAKAVGKVIPDLKGKLTGMAFRVPTPDVSVVDLTCRLARPTTYSAIKDAVKAAAKGPMAGILAYTEDEVGTEEKRPWEEPSGGRA
;
A
#
# COMPACT_ATOMS: atom_id res chain seq x y z
N MET A 1 -6.46 39.89 14.82
CA MET A 1 -6.59 38.46 14.49
C MET A 1 -5.20 37.89 14.27
N ARG A 2 -4.77 36.90 15.05
CA ARG A 2 -3.38 36.40 15.08
C ARG A 2 -3.16 35.36 13.98
N LYS A 3 -2.06 35.49 13.22
CA LYS A 3 -1.56 34.60 12.16
C LYS A 3 -1.27 33.17 12.66
N ARG A 4 -2.28 32.34 12.93
CA ARG A 4 -2.10 30.92 13.24
C ARG A 4 -3.34 30.12 12.89
N ASP A 5 -3.56 29.89 11.60
CA ASP A 5 -4.33 28.75 11.08
C ASP A 5 -3.79 28.47 9.67
N ILE A 6 -2.92 27.48 9.54
CA ILE A 6 -2.57 26.93 8.22
C ILE A 6 -3.65 25.89 7.93
N VAL A 7 -4.63 26.26 7.11
CA VAL A 7 -5.61 25.34 6.56
C VAL A 7 -4.92 24.57 5.43
N LEU A 8 -4.60 23.31 5.68
CA LEU A 8 -4.12 22.38 4.65
C LEU A 8 -5.33 21.84 3.89
N THR A 9 -5.86 22.61 2.94
CA THR A 9 -6.75 22.09 1.90
C THR A 9 -5.89 21.68 0.73
N ASN A 10 -5.43 20.42 0.69
CA ASN A 10 -4.92 19.84 -0.55
C ASN A 10 -5.34 18.37 -0.68
N VAL A 11 -6.02 18.15 -1.79
CA VAL A 11 -6.64 16.93 -2.31
C VAL A 11 -5.60 15.81 -2.37
N THR A 12 -5.71 14.81 -1.49
CA THR A 12 -4.97 13.54 -1.65
C THR A 12 -5.64 12.70 -2.73
N VAL A 13 -5.28 12.89 -4.00
CA VAL A 13 -5.45 11.90 -5.08
C VAL A 13 -4.13 11.16 -5.20
N VAL A 14 -4.11 9.88 -4.82
CA VAL A 14 -2.96 9.00 -4.98
C VAL A 14 -3.31 7.95 -6.02
N GLN A 15 -2.77 8.06 -7.24
CA GLN A 15 -2.50 6.90 -8.08
C GLN A 15 -1.38 7.13 -9.12
N LEU A 16 -0.50 6.12 -9.24
CA LEU A 16 0.71 5.96 -10.08
C LEU A 16 0.33 5.39 -11.49
N LEU A 17 1.03 5.53 -12.63
CA LEU A 17 2.39 5.07 -13.00
C LEU A 17 2.89 5.57 -14.40
N ARG A 18 4.24 5.57 -14.50
CA ARG A 18 5.20 5.33 -15.63
C ARG A 18 5.19 6.16 -16.92
N GLN A 19 6.33 6.87 -17.09
CA GLN A 19 6.93 7.23 -18.39
C GLN A 19 7.59 6.01 -19.06
N PRO A 20 7.66 5.94 -20.41
CA PRO A 20 8.62 5.10 -21.11
C PRO A 20 10.02 5.73 -21.12
N CYS A 21 11.04 4.86 -21.04
CA CYS A 21 12.47 5.14 -21.11
C CYS A 21 12.85 5.95 -22.39
N PRO A 22 13.91 6.78 -22.38
CA PRO A 22 14.34 7.52 -23.56
C PRO A 22 14.79 6.57 -24.66
N VAL A 23 14.21 6.68 -25.85
CA VAL A 23 14.84 6.17 -27.07
C VAL A 23 16.08 7.02 -27.30
N THR A 24 17.25 6.38 -27.40
CA THR A 24 18.50 6.99 -27.84
C THR A 24 18.29 7.66 -29.20
N ARG A 25 18.23 9.00 -29.24
CA ARG A 25 18.43 9.74 -30.48
C ARG A 25 19.94 9.88 -30.72
N PRO A 26 20.43 9.69 -31.96
CA PRO A 26 21.82 9.96 -32.29
C PRO A 26 22.18 11.43 -32.00
N PRO A 27 23.45 11.73 -31.67
CA PRO A 27 23.88 13.06 -31.27
C PRO A 27 23.63 14.09 -32.39
N PRO A 28 23.37 15.36 -32.04
CA PRO A 28 23.19 16.43 -33.02
C PRO A 28 24.47 16.63 -33.85
N PRO A 29 24.35 17.12 -35.11
CA PRO A 29 25.51 17.39 -35.96
C PRO A 29 26.45 18.42 -35.29
N PRO A 30 27.77 18.34 -35.56
CA PRO A 30 28.75 19.20 -34.93
C PRO A 30 28.47 20.68 -35.25
N PRO A 31 28.74 21.60 -34.29
CA PRO A 31 28.58 23.03 -34.52
C PRO A 31 29.53 23.53 -35.61
N PRO A 32 29.17 24.60 -36.33
CA PRO A 32 30.03 25.19 -37.36
C PRO A 32 31.36 25.67 -36.76
N PRO A 33 32.45 25.71 -37.56
CA PRO A 33 33.79 26.02 -37.08
C PRO A 33 33.84 27.40 -36.40
N LYS A 34 34.47 27.44 -35.22
CA LYS A 34 34.71 28.67 -34.47
C LYS A 34 35.74 29.52 -35.22
N VAL A 35 35.43 30.81 -35.38
CA VAL A 35 36.37 31.84 -35.81
C VAL A 35 37.26 32.16 -34.61
N GLU A 36 38.58 31.98 -34.80
CA GLU A 36 39.63 32.35 -33.85
C GLU A 36 39.80 33.87 -33.81
N PRO A 37 39.99 34.48 -32.63
CA PRO A 37 40.76 35.69 -32.50
C PRO A 37 42.20 35.39 -32.02
N GLU A 38 43.12 36.16 -32.60
CA GLU A 38 44.58 36.16 -32.48
C GLU A 38 45.14 36.28 -31.04
N PRO A 39 46.41 35.89 -30.81
CA PRO A 39 46.99 35.78 -29.47
C PRO A 39 47.51 37.12 -28.94
N GLU A 40 47.33 37.35 -27.64
CA GLU A 40 48.05 38.40 -26.90
C GLU A 40 49.21 37.81 -26.09
N PRO A 41 50.32 38.56 -25.92
CA PRO A 41 51.63 38.01 -25.57
C PRO A 41 51.82 37.79 -24.06
N GLU A 42 52.63 36.77 -23.74
CA GLU A 42 53.07 36.39 -22.39
C GLU A 42 53.94 37.47 -21.72
N PRO A 43 53.87 37.59 -20.38
CA PRO A 43 54.97 38.12 -19.57
C PRO A 43 55.77 37.02 -18.85
N ASP A 44 57.05 37.34 -18.68
CA ASP A 44 58.21 36.54 -18.23
C ASP A 44 58.09 35.75 -16.90
N PRO A 45 58.93 34.72 -16.70
CA PRO A 45 58.84 33.80 -15.57
C PRO A 45 59.52 34.34 -14.30
N GLU A 46 58.90 34.10 -13.14
CA GLU A 46 59.56 34.24 -11.83
C GLU A 46 60.02 32.86 -11.31
N PRO A 47 61.14 32.80 -10.55
CA PRO A 47 61.87 31.57 -10.29
C PRO A 47 61.34 30.76 -9.09
N ASP A 48 61.50 29.44 -9.18
CA ASP A 48 61.21 28.46 -8.13
C ASP A 48 62.04 28.69 -6.86
N PRO A 49 61.46 28.54 -5.65
CA PRO A 49 62.21 28.24 -4.45
C PRO A 49 62.33 26.73 -4.19
N GLU A 50 63.52 26.36 -3.73
CA GLU A 50 64.07 25.02 -3.43
C GLU A 50 63.25 24.20 -2.41
N PRO A 51 63.39 22.85 -2.42
CA PRO A 51 62.69 21.97 -1.48
C PRO A 51 63.39 21.90 -0.10
N ASP A 52 62.58 21.94 0.97
CA ASP A 52 63.02 21.63 2.34
C ASP A 52 63.28 20.11 2.54
N PRO A 53 64.23 19.72 3.41
CA PRO A 53 64.67 18.34 3.59
C PRO A 53 63.77 17.51 4.53
N GLU A 54 63.70 16.20 4.24
CA GLU A 54 63.04 15.18 5.06
C GLU A 54 63.70 15.01 6.46
N PRO A 55 62.94 14.74 7.54
CA PRO A 55 63.55 14.37 8.81
C PRO A 55 63.81 12.86 8.92
N VAL A 56 65.04 12.56 9.34
CA VAL A 56 65.59 11.25 9.71
C VAL A 56 64.93 10.74 11.00
N VAL A 57 64.50 9.48 11.01
CA VAL A 57 63.95 8.78 12.18
C VAL A 57 65.07 7.98 12.86
N GLU A 58 65.32 8.24 14.13
CA GLU A 58 66.17 7.42 15.01
C GLU A 58 65.39 6.21 15.58
N PRO A 59 66.03 5.06 15.85
CA PRO A 59 65.37 3.87 16.38
C PRO A 59 65.24 3.90 17.91
N ASP A 60 64.06 3.51 18.41
CA ASP A 60 63.76 3.32 19.83
C ASP A 60 64.51 2.13 20.48
N PRO A 61 64.80 2.17 21.79
CA PRO A 61 65.55 1.13 22.50
C PRO A 61 64.70 -0.06 22.95
N GLU A 62 65.33 -1.24 23.01
CA GLU A 62 64.74 -2.51 23.46
C GLU A 62 64.30 -2.50 24.95
N PRO A 63 63.21 -3.19 25.31
CA PRO A 63 62.79 -3.32 26.72
C PRO A 63 63.37 -4.57 27.41
N GLU A 64 63.72 -4.40 28.69
CA GLU A 64 64.16 -5.45 29.63
C GLU A 64 63.00 -6.37 30.10
N PRO A 65 63.27 -7.62 30.55
CA PRO A 65 62.24 -8.60 30.87
C PRO A 65 61.73 -8.53 32.33
N GLU A 66 60.41 -8.60 32.50
CA GLU A 66 59.74 -8.81 33.80
C GLU A 66 59.45 -10.30 34.10
N PRO A 67 59.21 -10.69 35.38
CA PRO A 67 59.18 -12.10 35.80
C PRO A 67 57.84 -12.81 35.55
N ILE A 68 57.94 -14.09 35.17
CA ILE A 68 56.85 -15.02 34.83
C ILE A 68 55.93 -15.27 36.04
N LYS A 69 54.63 -14.99 35.88
CA LYS A 69 53.55 -15.52 36.73
C LYS A 69 52.95 -16.76 36.09
N GLU A 70 52.79 -17.80 36.90
CA GLU A 70 52.21 -19.10 36.54
C GLU A 70 50.72 -18.95 36.16
N GLU A 71 50.35 -19.34 34.94
CA GLU A 71 48.97 -19.29 34.42
C GLU A 71 48.16 -20.51 34.88
N ALA A 72 46.95 -20.26 35.41
CA ALA A 72 45.97 -21.31 35.72
C ALA A 72 45.34 -21.89 34.44
N PRO A 73 44.92 -23.18 34.43
CA PRO A 73 44.40 -23.83 33.23
C PRO A 73 43.06 -23.24 32.75
N PRO A 74 42.81 -23.22 31.42
CA PRO A 74 41.64 -22.58 30.84
C PRO A 74 40.34 -23.34 31.16
N PRO A 75 39.20 -22.64 31.26
CA PRO A 75 37.90 -23.25 31.51
C PRO A 75 37.44 -24.11 30.30
N PRO A 76 36.62 -25.14 30.55
CA PRO A 76 36.13 -26.02 29.49
C PRO A 76 35.25 -25.26 28.49
N PRO A 77 35.23 -25.70 27.21
CA PRO A 77 34.48 -25.03 26.16
C PRO A 77 32.97 -25.06 26.44
N PRO A 78 32.23 -24.02 26.00
CA PRO A 78 30.79 -23.96 26.16
C PRO A 78 30.10 -25.10 25.39
N PRO A 79 28.93 -25.57 25.87
CA PRO A 79 28.17 -26.61 25.18
C PRO A 79 27.77 -26.15 23.77
N PRO A 80 27.67 -27.10 22.82
CA PRO A 80 27.31 -26.77 21.45
C PRO A 80 25.92 -26.11 21.40
N PRO A 81 25.72 -25.14 20.49
CA PRO A 81 24.43 -24.48 20.34
C PRO A 81 23.34 -25.51 20.00
N PRO A 82 22.09 -25.30 20.47
CA PRO A 82 20.99 -26.19 20.15
C PRO A 82 20.83 -26.29 18.63
N PRO A 83 20.44 -27.47 18.11
CA PRO A 83 20.25 -27.66 16.69
C PRO A 83 19.24 -26.64 16.13
N PRO A 84 19.47 -26.13 14.91
CA PRO A 84 18.55 -25.19 14.30
C PRO A 84 17.15 -25.80 14.22
N PRO A 85 16.09 -25.00 14.43
CA PRO A 85 14.73 -25.49 14.29
C PRO A 85 14.54 -26.09 12.89
N PRO A 86 13.74 -27.17 12.77
CA PRO A 86 13.51 -27.82 11.49
C PRO A 86 13.02 -26.81 10.45
N PRO A 87 13.41 -26.93 9.17
CA PRO A 87 13.00 -26.00 8.13
C PRO A 87 11.47 -25.96 8.07
N GLN A 88 10.89 -24.79 8.35
CA GLN A 88 9.46 -24.56 8.18
C GLN A 88 9.13 -24.82 6.70
N LYS A 89 8.28 -25.81 6.42
CA LYS A 89 7.73 -26.02 5.08
C LYS A 89 7.07 -24.71 4.64
N VAL A 90 7.71 -23.96 3.74
CA VAL A 90 7.14 -22.76 3.13
C VAL A 90 5.97 -23.23 2.27
N ARG A 91 4.76 -23.12 2.82
CA ARG A 91 3.54 -23.46 2.10
C ARG A 91 3.33 -22.42 1.01
N GLU A 92 3.10 -22.88 -0.23
CA GLU A 92 2.70 -22.02 -1.34
C GLU A 92 1.47 -21.19 -0.92
N LEU A 93 1.51 -19.86 -1.12
CA LEU A 93 0.39 -18.98 -0.79
C LEU A 93 -0.78 -19.26 -1.74
N THR A 94 -1.86 -19.80 -1.20
CA THR A 94 -3.12 -19.99 -1.92
C THR A 94 -4.21 -19.10 -1.35
N VAL A 95 -5.02 -18.52 -2.23
CA VAL A 95 -6.07 -17.56 -1.89
C VAL A 95 -7.44 -18.10 -2.26
N GLY A 96 -8.40 -17.97 -1.34
CA GLY A 96 -9.83 -18.12 -1.58
C GLY A 96 -10.52 -16.76 -1.45
N ILE A 97 -11.58 -16.52 -2.23
CA ILE A 97 -12.31 -15.24 -2.18
C ILE A 97 -13.77 -15.52 -1.84
N ASN A 98 -14.27 -14.93 -0.75
CA ASN A 98 -15.69 -14.92 -0.42
C ASN A 98 -16.29 -13.56 -0.80
N GLY A 99 -17.34 -13.59 -1.63
CA GLY A 99 -17.94 -12.42 -2.26
C GLY A 99 -17.23 -12.02 -3.55
N PHE A 100 -17.87 -12.22 -4.70
CA PHE A 100 -17.31 -11.90 -6.02
C PHE A 100 -17.80 -10.55 -6.56
N GLY A 101 -17.93 -9.59 -5.62
CA GLY A 101 -18.29 -8.20 -5.87
C GLY A 101 -17.12 -7.35 -6.39
N ARG A 102 -17.20 -6.03 -6.19
CA ARG A 102 -16.17 -5.07 -6.63
C ARG A 102 -14.78 -5.44 -6.09
N ILE A 103 -14.66 -5.65 -4.79
CA ILE A 103 -13.38 -5.97 -4.15
C ILE A 103 -12.91 -7.37 -4.56
N GLY A 104 -13.75 -8.40 -4.45
CA GLY A 104 -13.38 -9.77 -4.81
C GLY A 104 -12.84 -9.91 -6.24
N ARG A 105 -13.48 -9.27 -7.23
CA ARG A 105 -12.99 -9.30 -8.62
C ARG A 105 -11.67 -8.56 -8.80
N LEU A 106 -11.49 -7.42 -8.15
CA LEU A 106 -10.24 -6.66 -8.23
C LEU A 106 -9.08 -7.35 -7.48
N VAL A 107 -9.37 -8.04 -6.38
CA VAL A 107 -8.42 -8.92 -5.69
C VAL A 107 -7.99 -10.04 -6.63
N LEU A 108 -8.93 -10.71 -7.32
CA LEU A 108 -8.58 -11.73 -8.30
C LEU A 108 -7.69 -11.16 -9.42
N ARG A 109 -8.05 -10.00 -10.01
CA ARG A 109 -7.19 -9.34 -11.02
C ARG A 109 -5.78 -9.06 -10.50
N ALA A 110 -5.65 -8.54 -9.27
CA ALA A 110 -4.36 -8.27 -8.65
C ALA A 110 -3.57 -9.55 -8.36
N CYS A 111 -4.23 -10.63 -7.95
CA CYS A 111 -3.60 -11.95 -7.79
C CYS A 111 -3.05 -12.47 -9.11
N MET A 112 -3.83 -12.39 -10.21
CA MET A 112 -3.37 -12.83 -11.54
C MET A 112 -2.13 -12.04 -11.98
N GLN A 113 -2.15 -10.71 -11.83
CA GLN A 113 -1.00 -9.85 -12.16
C GLN A 113 0.26 -10.17 -11.35
N LYS A 114 0.09 -10.58 -10.09
CA LYS A 114 1.20 -10.92 -9.17
C LYS A 114 1.59 -12.40 -9.20
N GLY A 115 0.94 -13.23 -10.03
CA GLY A 115 1.15 -14.67 -10.05
C GLY A 115 0.74 -15.39 -8.75
N VAL A 116 -0.18 -14.81 -7.96
CA VAL A 116 -0.68 -15.42 -6.73
C VAL A 116 -1.79 -16.42 -7.07
N LYS A 117 -1.68 -17.62 -6.51
CA LYS A 117 -2.58 -18.73 -6.83
C LYS A 117 -3.94 -18.56 -6.14
N VAL A 118 -4.99 -18.24 -6.90
CA VAL A 118 -6.38 -18.28 -6.42
C VAL A 118 -6.96 -19.68 -6.66
N VAL A 119 -7.44 -20.35 -5.61
CA VAL A 119 -7.92 -21.74 -5.70
C VAL A 119 -9.44 -21.85 -5.71
N ALA A 120 -10.13 -20.84 -5.17
CA ALA A 120 -11.59 -20.86 -5.14
C ALA A 120 -12.22 -19.47 -4.99
N VAL A 121 -13.43 -19.32 -5.53
CA VAL A 121 -14.32 -18.18 -5.33
C VAL A 121 -15.67 -18.67 -4.82
N ASN A 122 -16.29 -17.93 -3.90
CA ASN A 122 -17.64 -18.19 -3.41
C ASN A 122 -18.53 -16.96 -3.58
N ASP A 123 -19.66 -17.11 -4.26
CA ASP A 123 -20.74 -16.10 -4.24
C ASP A 123 -22.11 -16.77 -4.53
N PRO A 124 -23.04 -16.81 -3.56
CA PRO A 124 -24.33 -17.48 -3.74
C PRO A 124 -25.30 -16.73 -4.66
N PHE A 125 -24.97 -15.52 -5.10
CA PHE A 125 -25.87 -14.66 -5.89
C PHE A 125 -25.42 -14.48 -7.34
N ILE A 126 -24.31 -15.09 -7.73
CA ILE A 126 -23.73 -14.94 -9.07
C ILE A 126 -23.54 -16.32 -9.66
N ASP A 127 -24.20 -16.56 -10.79
CA ASP A 127 -24.01 -17.76 -11.61
C ASP A 127 -22.58 -17.79 -12.21
N PRO A 128 -21.91 -18.95 -12.36
CA PRO A 128 -20.53 -19.01 -12.87
C PRO A 128 -20.34 -18.40 -14.28
N GLU A 129 -21.31 -18.52 -15.18
CA GLU A 129 -21.25 -17.91 -16.51
C GLU A 129 -21.39 -16.39 -16.38
N TYR A 130 -22.18 -15.94 -15.41
CA TYR A 130 -22.26 -14.51 -15.09
C TYR A 130 -20.98 -13.99 -14.40
N MET A 131 -20.29 -14.80 -13.59
CA MET A 131 -18.97 -14.46 -13.05
C MET A 131 -17.96 -14.18 -14.17
N VAL A 132 -17.95 -15.00 -15.23
CA VAL A 132 -17.12 -14.78 -16.42
C VAL A 132 -17.41 -13.41 -17.03
N TYR A 133 -18.70 -13.10 -17.25
CA TYR A 133 -19.11 -11.80 -17.80
C TYR A 133 -18.64 -10.63 -16.91
N MET A 134 -18.95 -10.67 -15.60
CA MET A 134 -18.63 -9.60 -14.65
C MET A 134 -17.13 -9.40 -14.44
N PHE A 135 -16.33 -10.46 -14.62
CA PHE A 135 -14.87 -10.37 -14.55
C PHE A 135 -14.26 -9.84 -15.86
N LYS A 136 -14.78 -10.31 -17.00
CA LYS A 136 -14.34 -9.91 -18.35
C LYS A 136 -14.59 -8.43 -18.62
N TYR A 137 -15.76 -7.92 -18.22
CA TYR A 137 -16.17 -6.54 -18.46
C TYR A 137 -16.34 -5.79 -17.14
N ASP A 138 -15.48 -4.80 -16.90
CA ASP A 138 -15.63 -3.87 -15.77
C ASP A 138 -15.77 -2.44 -16.30
N SER A 139 -16.88 -1.77 -15.96
CA SER A 139 -17.17 -0.41 -16.42
C SER A 139 -16.18 0.63 -15.92
N THR A 140 -15.41 0.30 -14.89
CA THR A 140 -14.46 1.20 -14.23
C THR A 140 -13.05 0.85 -14.68
N HIS A 141 -12.62 -0.41 -14.52
CA HIS A 141 -11.24 -0.83 -14.80
C HIS A 141 -11.07 -1.46 -16.19
N GLY A 142 -12.05 -1.28 -17.08
CA GLY A 142 -12.01 -1.79 -18.44
C GLY A 142 -12.07 -3.32 -18.54
N ARG A 143 -11.88 -3.80 -19.77
CA ARG A 143 -11.87 -5.23 -20.10
C ARG A 143 -10.66 -5.92 -19.45
N TYR A 144 -10.87 -7.12 -18.92
CA TYR A 144 -9.76 -7.98 -18.52
C TYR A 144 -8.92 -8.31 -19.77
N LYS A 145 -7.60 -8.20 -19.65
CA LYS A 145 -6.66 -8.35 -20.78
C LYS A 145 -6.36 -9.81 -21.12
N GLY A 146 -6.46 -10.69 -20.12
CA GLY A 146 -6.28 -12.13 -20.29
C GLY A 146 -7.55 -12.85 -20.71
N THR A 147 -7.54 -14.17 -20.55
CA THR A 147 -8.71 -15.02 -20.84
C THR A 147 -9.49 -15.33 -19.57
N VAL A 148 -10.81 -15.41 -19.70
CA VAL A 148 -11.68 -15.91 -18.64
C VAL A 148 -12.80 -16.72 -19.27
N GLU A 149 -12.95 -17.96 -18.81
CA GLU A 149 -13.98 -18.88 -19.27
C GLU A 149 -14.50 -19.73 -18.09
N TYR A 150 -15.66 -20.35 -18.28
CA TYR A 150 -16.19 -21.34 -17.35
C TYR A 150 -16.21 -22.69 -18.06
N LYS A 151 -15.44 -23.65 -17.55
CA LYS A 151 -15.24 -24.96 -18.19
C LYS A 151 -15.09 -26.03 -17.12
N ASN A 152 -15.68 -27.20 -17.35
CA ASN A 152 -15.61 -28.37 -16.46
C ASN A 152 -15.99 -28.05 -14.99
N GLY A 153 -16.99 -27.18 -14.79
CA GLY A 153 -17.43 -26.78 -13.44
C GLY A 153 -16.47 -25.83 -12.71
N ARG A 154 -15.50 -25.23 -13.42
CA ARG A 154 -14.49 -24.33 -12.86
C ARG A 154 -14.40 -23.04 -13.63
N LEU A 155 -14.09 -21.96 -12.93
CA LEU A 155 -13.69 -20.70 -13.55
C LEU A 155 -12.22 -20.82 -13.96
N VAL A 156 -11.90 -20.63 -15.22
CA VAL A 156 -10.53 -20.66 -15.73
C VAL A 156 -10.15 -19.23 -16.09
N VAL A 157 -9.21 -18.66 -15.34
CA VAL A 157 -8.64 -17.34 -15.62
C VAL A 157 -7.21 -17.53 -16.08
N ASP A 158 -6.92 -17.13 -17.32
CA ASP A 158 -5.69 -17.44 -18.03
C ASP A 158 -5.42 -18.95 -18.05
N LYS A 159 -4.46 -19.44 -17.24
CA LYS A 159 -4.13 -20.87 -17.12
C LYS A 159 -4.55 -21.46 -15.76
N GLN A 160 -5.19 -20.66 -14.92
CA GLN A 160 -5.52 -21.03 -13.55
C GLN A 160 -6.97 -21.52 -13.45
N GLU A 161 -7.13 -22.78 -13.04
CA GLU A 161 -8.44 -23.34 -12.68
C GLU A 161 -8.83 -22.98 -11.25
N ILE A 162 -10.02 -22.41 -11.08
CA ILE A 162 -10.54 -21.88 -9.84
C ILE A 162 -11.87 -22.58 -9.55
N SER A 163 -11.99 -23.22 -8.39
CA SER A 163 -13.26 -23.81 -7.96
C SER A 163 -14.29 -22.73 -7.68
N VAL A 164 -15.53 -22.95 -8.10
CA VAL A 164 -16.65 -22.04 -7.82
C VAL A 164 -17.57 -22.67 -6.79
N PHE A 165 -17.89 -21.90 -5.75
CA PHE A 165 -18.87 -22.26 -4.74
C PHE A 165 -19.99 -21.21 -4.68
N GLN A 166 -21.17 -21.63 -4.23
CA GLN A 166 -22.35 -20.78 -4.10
C GLN A 166 -23.01 -20.99 -2.72
N CYS A 167 -22.19 -21.16 -1.69
CA CYS A 167 -22.65 -21.36 -0.32
C CYS A 167 -23.05 -20.02 0.29
N LYS A 168 -24.19 -20.00 1.00
CA LYS A 168 -24.67 -18.78 1.68
C LYS A 168 -23.94 -18.52 2.98
N GLN A 169 -23.57 -19.57 3.72
CA GLN A 169 -22.90 -19.43 5.00
C GLN A 169 -21.39 -19.74 4.87
N PRO A 170 -20.50 -18.93 5.46
CA PRO A 170 -19.05 -19.14 5.48
C PRO A 170 -18.60 -20.55 5.91
N LYS A 171 -19.31 -21.16 6.86
CA LYS A 171 -19.02 -22.49 7.41
C LYS A 171 -19.34 -23.66 6.45
N GLU A 172 -20.16 -23.41 5.43
CA GLU A 172 -20.58 -24.41 4.43
C GLU A 172 -19.59 -24.48 3.26
N ILE A 173 -18.75 -23.46 3.10
CA ILE A 173 -17.80 -23.39 1.99
C ILE A 173 -16.71 -24.45 2.21
N PRO A 174 -16.50 -25.40 1.29
CA PRO A 174 -15.59 -26.53 1.53
C PRO A 174 -14.12 -26.14 1.30
N TRP A 175 -13.59 -25.16 2.05
CA TRP A 175 -12.20 -24.68 1.88
C TRP A 175 -11.14 -25.79 2.00
N LYS A 176 -11.41 -26.84 2.80
CA LYS A 176 -10.52 -28.02 2.90
C LYS A 176 -10.35 -28.73 1.56
N SER A 177 -11.39 -28.81 0.72
CA SER A 177 -11.33 -29.54 -0.55
C SER A 177 -10.42 -28.87 -1.58
N VAL A 178 -10.14 -27.57 -1.40
CA VAL A 178 -9.24 -26.77 -2.25
C VAL A 178 -7.90 -26.47 -1.57
N GLY A 179 -7.53 -27.28 -0.57
CA GLY A 179 -6.21 -27.22 0.05
C GLY A 179 -6.06 -26.12 1.10
N SER A 180 -7.14 -25.71 1.77
CA SER A 180 -7.15 -24.78 2.90
C SER A 180 -6.41 -23.47 2.61
N PRO A 181 -7.02 -22.52 1.87
CA PRO A 181 -6.38 -21.27 1.51
C PRO A 181 -6.43 -20.20 2.61
N PHE A 182 -5.73 -19.09 2.37
CA PHE A 182 -5.99 -17.80 3.00
C PHE A 182 -7.24 -17.20 2.34
N VAL A 183 -8.23 -16.79 3.13
CA VAL A 183 -9.51 -16.30 2.61
C VAL A 183 -9.56 -14.78 2.68
N VAL A 184 -9.95 -14.16 1.57
CA VAL A 184 -10.39 -12.76 1.52
C VAL A 184 -11.90 -12.74 1.73
N GLU A 185 -12.33 -12.19 2.85
CA GLU A 185 -13.75 -11.98 3.16
C GLU A 185 -14.16 -10.59 2.65
N SER A 186 -14.87 -10.57 1.51
CA SER A 186 -15.24 -9.36 0.78
C SER A 186 -16.73 -9.25 0.46
N THR A 187 -17.58 -9.97 1.20
CA THR A 187 -19.05 -9.87 1.10
C THR A 187 -19.58 -8.57 1.71
N GLY A 188 -18.87 -8.04 2.71
CA GLY A 188 -19.34 -6.91 3.53
C GLY A 188 -20.38 -7.28 4.59
N VAL A 189 -20.62 -8.59 4.80
CA VAL A 189 -21.59 -9.12 5.78
C VAL A 189 -20.88 -9.67 7.01
N TYR A 190 -19.86 -10.49 6.83
CA TYR A 190 -19.14 -11.17 7.93
C TYR A 190 -17.95 -10.33 8.37
N LEU A 191 -18.18 -9.42 9.32
CA LEU A 191 -17.19 -8.40 9.69
C LEU A 191 -16.60 -8.61 11.08
N SER A 192 -17.26 -9.37 11.95
CA SER A 192 -16.70 -9.69 13.27
C SER A 192 -15.70 -10.84 13.20
N GLN A 193 -14.85 -10.95 14.22
CA GLN A 193 -13.93 -12.05 14.38
C GLN A 193 -14.67 -13.39 14.46
N GLU A 194 -15.80 -13.44 15.16
CA GLU A 194 -16.63 -14.63 15.30
C GLU A 194 -17.22 -15.08 13.94
N GLU A 195 -17.86 -14.16 13.22
CA GLU A 195 -18.49 -14.45 11.93
C GLU A 195 -17.47 -14.92 10.91
N ALA A 196 -16.35 -14.21 10.76
CA ALA A 196 -15.28 -14.56 9.85
C ALA A 196 -14.54 -15.85 10.25
N SER A 197 -14.48 -16.18 11.54
CA SER A 197 -13.91 -17.45 12.03
C SER A 197 -14.66 -18.68 11.50
N SER A 198 -15.89 -18.53 11.03
CA SER A 198 -16.63 -19.60 10.36
C SER A 198 -15.90 -20.15 9.13
N HIS A 199 -15.11 -19.33 8.42
CA HIS A 199 -14.26 -19.83 7.34
C HIS A 199 -13.13 -20.73 7.85
N ILE A 200 -12.55 -20.41 9.01
CA ILE A 200 -11.52 -21.24 9.65
C ILE A 200 -12.10 -22.61 10.02
N GLN A 201 -13.31 -22.64 10.56
CA GLN A 201 -14.04 -23.88 10.86
C GLN A 201 -14.28 -24.72 9.58
N ALA A 202 -14.62 -24.04 8.48
CA ALA A 202 -14.73 -24.61 7.14
C ALA A 202 -13.39 -25.04 6.51
N GLY A 203 -12.27 -24.70 7.15
CA GLY A 203 -10.92 -25.15 6.78
C GLY A 203 -10.04 -24.13 6.08
N ALA A 204 -10.37 -22.85 6.09
CA ALA A 204 -9.41 -21.80 5.74
C ALA A 204 -8.28 -21.73 6.77
N LEU A 205 -7.08 -21.30 6.35
CA LEU A 205 -5.94 -21.11 7.27
C LEU A 205 -6.02 -19.80 8.02
N ARG A 206 -6.42 -18.75 7.31
CA ARG A 206 -6.53 -17.37 7.79
C ARG A 206 -7.64 -16.66 7.04
N VAL A 207 -8.13 -15.57 7.64
CA VAL A 207 -9.11 -14.70 7.00
C VAL A 207 -8.63 -13.26 7.07
N VAL A 208 -8.71 -12.56 5.94
CA VAL A 208 -8.54 -11.12 5.83
C VAL A 208 -9.87 -10.50 5.45
N ILE A 209 -10.46 -9.74 6.38
CA ILE A 209 -11.69 -8.99 6.17
C ILE A 209 -11.35 -7.74 5.35
N SER A 210 -12.01 -7.54 4.21
CA SER A 210 -11.74 -6.43 3.29
C SER A 210 -12.49 -5.13 3.66
N ALA A 211 -12.77 -4.94 4.95
CA ALA A 211 -13.50 -3.81 5.52
C ALA A 211 -13.13 -3.65 7.00
N PRO A 212 -13.41 -2.49 7.64
CA PRO A 212 -13.21 -2.34 9.08
C PRO A 212 -14.00 -3.37 9.87
N SER A 213 -13.33 -4.00 10.84
CA SER A 213 -13.95 -4.93 11.79
C SER A 213 -14.27 -4.22 13.11
N PRO A 214 -15.38 -4.58 13.79
CA PRO A 214 -15.65 -4.10 15.13
C PRO A 214 -14.59 -4.58 16.15
N ASP A 215 -14.09 -5.80 16.01
CA ASP A 215 -13.31 -6.53 17.01
C ASP A 215 -12.00 -7.17 16.49
N ALA A 216 -11.91 -7.53 15.20
CA ALA A 216 -10.68 -8.11 14.66
C ALA A 216 -9.54 -7.07 14.58
N PRO A 217 -8.29 -7.47 14.84
CA PRO A 217 -7.11 -6.61 14.67
C PRO A 217 -7.04 -6.02 13.26
N MET A 218 -6.82 -4.70 13.17
CA MET A 218 -6.73 -3.98 11.89
C MET A 218 -5.29 -3.67 11.54
N PHE A 219 -4.96 -3.88 10.27
CA PHE A 219 -3.64 -3.60 9.71
C PHE A 219 -3.74 -2.69 8.50
N VAL A 220 -2.77 -1.79 8.40
CA VAL A 220 -2.50 -0.97 7.21
C VAL A 220 -1.03 -1.19 6.85
N MET A 221 -0.79 -1.64 5.62
CA MET A 221 0.56 -1.87 5.11
C MET A 221 1.37 -0.56 5.12
N GLY A 222 2.63 -0.63 5.52
CA GLY A 222 3.54 0.51 5.71
C GLY A 222 3.37 1.22 7.05
N VAL A 223 2.35 0.87 7.84
CA VAL A 223 1.99 1.57 9.08
C VAL A 223 2.24 0.67 10.29
N ASN A 224 1.54 -0.46 10.38
CA ASN A 224 1.55 -1.34 11.55
C ASN A 224 1.55 -2.84 11.20
N GLU A 225 1.83 -3.21 9.95
CA GLU A 225 1.89 -4.62 9.51
C GLU A 225 2.91 -5.46 10.28
N LYS A 226 3.93 -4.80 10.87
CA LYS A 226 4.95 -5.45 11.71
C LYS A 226 4.38 -5.96 13.04
N ASP A 227 3.23 -5.45 13.47
CA ASP A 227 2.56 -5.88 14.69
C ASP A 227 1.70 -7.15 14.48
N TYR A 228 1.63 -7.66 13.24
CA TYR A 228 0.90 -8.88 12.94
C TYR A 228 1.58 -10.09 13.56
N ASN A 229 0.86 -10.78 14.44
CA ASN A 229 1.31 -12.03 15.04
C ASN A 229 0.61 -13.23 14.37
N PRO A 230 1.31 -14.00 13.52
CA PRO A 230 0.73 -15.17 12.87
C PRO A 230 0.33 -16.26 13.86
N ASP A 231 0.87 -16.37 15.07
CA ASP A 231 0.48 -17.45 15.97
C ASP A 231 -0.92 -17.25 16.57
N SER A 232 -1.29 -16.00 16.83
CA SER A 232 -2.56 -15.65 17.49
C SER A 232 -3.60 -15.04 16.55
N MET A 233 -3.20 -14.34 15.49
CA MET A 233 -4.12 -13.55 14.67
C MET A 233 -4.58 -14.34 13.43
N LYS A 234 -5.59 -15.20 13.61
CA LYS A 234 -6.15 -16.00 12.49
C LYS A 234 -7.11 -15.23 11.59
N VAL A 235 -7.76 -14.22 12.15
CA VAL A 235 -8.69 -13.33 11.47
C VAL A 235 -8.21 -11.91 11.71
N VAL A 236 -8.02 -11.17 10.62
CA VAL A 236 -7.58 -9.77 10.65
C VAL A 236 -8.40 -8.95 9.68
N SER A 237 -8.38 -7.63 9.82
CA SER A 237 -9.03 -6.69 8.91
C SER A 237 -7.98 -5.82 8.22
N ASN A 238 -8.14 -5.61 6.92
CA ASN A 238 -7.33 -4.68 6.13
C ASN A 238 -7.87 -3.24 6.19
N ALA A 239 -8.59 -2.90 7.26
CA ALA A 239 -9.25 -1.62 7.49
C ALA A 239 -10.17 -1.20 6.31
N SER A 240 -10.34 0.12 6.09
CA SER A 240 -11.04 0.68 4.92
C SER A 240 -10.08 1.34 3.94
N CYS A 241 -10.54 1.56 2.70
CA CYS A 241 -9.83 2.36 1.70
C CYS A 241 -9.43 3.76 2.23
N THR A 242 -10.34 4.47 2.91
CA THR A 242 -10.04 5.77 3.51
C THR A 242 -8.99 5.68 4.62
N THR A 243 -9.00 4.62 5.44
CA THR A 243 -7.97 4.43 6.48
C THR A 243 -6.61 4.15 5.85
N ASN A 244 -6.57 3.31 4.80
CA ASN A 244 -5.34 3.01 4.05
C ASN A 244 -4.79 4.25 3.33
N CYS A 245 -5.64 5.20 2.92
CA CYS A 245 -5.20 6.48 2.36
C CYS A 245 -4.65 7.43 3.44
N LEU A 246 -5.39 7.60 4.54
CA LEU A 246 -5.06 8.58 5.58
C LEU A 246 -3.88 8.14 6.47
N ALA A 247 -3.81 6.87 6.86
CA ALA A 247 -2.85 6.43 7.88
C ALA A 247 -1.37 6.60 7.46
N PRO A 248 -0.93 6.25 6.23
CA PRO A 248 0.45 6.49 5.81
C PRO A 248 0.81 7.99 5.82
N LEU A 249 -0.08 8.85 5.31
CA LEU A 249 0.13 10.31 5.32
C LEU A 249 0.21 10.83 6.76
N ALA A 250 -0.74 10.42 7.62
CA ALA A 250 -0.78 10.82 9.02
C ALA A 250 0.47 10.36 9.78
N LYS A 251 0.99 9.15 9.51
CA LYS A 251 2.23 8.64 10.09
C LYS A 251 3.41 9.53 9.76
N VAL A 252 3.62 9.84 8.48
CA VAL A 252 4.73 10.69 8.03
C VAL A 252 4.67 12.08 8.66
N VAL A 253 3.49 12.71 8.64
CA VAL A 253 3.30 14.05 9.20
C VAL A 253 3.46 14.03 10.72
N HIS A 254 2.91 13.02 11.40
CA HIS A 254 2.98 12.90 12.85
C HIS A 254 4.39 12.67 13.35
N GLU A 255 5.15 11.73 12.75
CA GLU A 255 6.51 11.44 13.18
C GLU A 255 7.47 12.62 13.00
N ARG A 256 7.25 13.45 11.97
CA ARG A 256 8.11 14.61 11.68
C ARG A 256 7.70 15.86 12.45
N PHE A 257 6.40 16.16 12.49
CA PHE A 257 5.90 17.45 12.96
C PHE A 257 4.98 17.37 14.19
N GLY A 258 4.52 16.17 14.53
CA GLY A 258 3.59 15.92 15.63
C GLY A 258 2.20 16.45 15.35
N ILE A 259 1.25 15.59 15.00
CA ILE A 259 -0.18 15.96 14.94
C ILE A 259 -0.73 16.10 16.37
N VAL A 260 -1.29 17.27 16.68
CA VAL A 260 -1.99 17.54 17.95
C VAL A 260 -3.46 17.14 17.85
N GLU A 261 -4.13 17.61 16.80
CA GLU A 261 -5.52 17.27 16.48
C GLU A 261 -5.72 17.43 14.96
N GLY A 262 -6.72 16.74 14.41
CA GLY A 262 -7.07 16.87 13.01
C GLY A 262 -8.46 16.36 12.67
N LEU A 263 -9.04 16.97 11.65
CA LEU A 263 -10.35 16.64 11.12
C LEU A 263 -10.19 16.26 9.65
N MET A 264 -10.74 15.11 9.29
CA MET A 264 -10.69 14.59 7.93
C MET A 264 -12.06 14.68 7.25
N THR A 265 -12.05 15.12 6.01
CA THR A 265 -13.16 14.94 5.07
C THR A 265 -12.70 14.00 3.97
N THR A 266 -13.49 12.99 3.65
CA THR A 266 -13.28 12.23 2.41
C THR A 266 -14.39 12.52 1.41
N VAL A 267 -14.03 13.07 0.25
CA VAL A 267 -14.94 13.16 -0.89
C VAL A 267 -14.78 11.84 -1.64
N HIS A 268 -15.78 11.00 -1.50
CA HIS A 268 -15.68 9.59 -1.79
C HIS A 268 -16.64 9.20 -2.92
N SER A 269 -16.19 8.41 -3.87
CA SER A 269 -17.08 7.78 -4.85
C SER A 269 -18.24 7.05 -4.17
N TYR A 270 -19.41 7.02 -4.81
CA TYR A 270 -20.47 6.14 -4.34
C TYR A 270 -20.06 4.67 -4.50
N THR A 271 -20.73 3.80 -3.77
CA THR A 271 -20.38 2.37 -3.70
C THR A 271 -21.63 1.52 -3.92
N ALA A 272 -21.46 0.19 -3.94
CA ALA A 272 -22.56 -0.75 -4.14
C ALA A 272 -23.68 -0.67 -3.07
N THR A 273 -23.43 0.00 -1.93
CA THR A 273 -24.46 0.17 -0.90
C THR A 273 -25.45 1.31 -1.19
N GLN A 274 -25.05 2.30 -1.99
CA GLN A 274 -25.93 3.40 -2.41
C GLN A 274 -26.92 2.96 -3.50
N LYS A 275 -27.94 3.77 -3.77
CA LYS A 275 -29.04 3.44 -4.68
C LYS A 275 -28.97 4.22 -5.98
N THR A 276 -29.45 3.63 -7.07
CA THR A 276 -29.58 4.32 -8.37
C THR A 276 -30.60 5.44 -8.29
N VAL A 277 -31.73 5.19 -7.65
CA VAL A 277 -32.83 6.14 -7.36
C VAL A 277 -33.13 6.15 -5.87
N ASP A 278 -33.92 7.13 -5.41
CA ASP A 278 -34.33 7.22 -4.00
C ASP A 278 -35.04 5.93 -3.54
N GLY A 279 -34.55 5.32 -2.46
CA GLY A 279 -35.05 4.04 -1.96
C GLY A 279 -34.55 3.70 -0.54
N PRO A 280 -35.02 2.57 0.04
CA PRO A 280 -34.69 2.21 1.40
C PRO A 280 -33.21 1.83 1.56
N SER A 281 -32.59 2.35 2.62
CA SER A 281 -31.21 2.02 3.02
C SER A 281 -31.20 1.36 4.39
N LYS A 282 -30.51 0.23 4.48
CA LYS A 282 -30.30 -0.51 5.74
C LYS A 282 -29.28 0.17 6.66
N LYS A 283 -28.45 1.07 6.12
CA LYS A 283 -27.32 1.66 6.83
C LYS A 283 -27.64 3.04 7.42
N ALA A 284 -28.16 3.95 6.59
CA ALA A 284 -28.50 5.30 6.97
C ALA A 284 -29.46 5.91 5.95
N TRP A 285 -30.39 6.78 6.39
CA TRP A 285 -31.41 7.36 5.50
C TRP A 285 -30.82 8.08 4.30
N ARG A 286 -29.73 8.83 4.49
CA ARG A 286 -29.07 9.59 3.41
C ARG A 286 -28.47 8.68 2.33
N ASP A 287 -27.99 7.48 2.68
CA ASP A 287 -27.46 6.50 1.72
C ASP A 287 -28.56 5.92 0.80
N GLY A 288 -29.83 6.15 1.12
CA GLY A 288 -30.97 5.77 0.30
C GLY A 288 -31.25 6.73 -0.86
N ARG A 289 -30.64 7.91 -0.88
CA ARG A 289 -30.83 8.89 -1.97
C ARG A 289 -30.10 8.46 -3.24
N GLY A 290 -30.62 8.86 -4.40
CA GLY A 290 -30.05 8.55 -5.71
C GLY A 290 -28.59 9.00 -5.85
N ALA A 291 -27.67 8.04 -5.99
CA ALA A 291 -26.23 8.24 -5.90
C ALA A 291 -25.66 9.14 -7.01
N HIS A 292 -26.27 9.09 -8.20
CA HIS A 292 -25.80 9.84 -9.37
C HIS A 292 -26.23 11.32 -9.37
N GLN A 293 -27.11 11.74 -8.44
CA GLN A 293 -27.71 13.08 -8.41
C GLN A 293 -27.32 13.89 -7.17
N ASN A 294 -26.72 13.25 -6.16
CA ASN A 294 -26.56 13.85 -4.85
C ASN A 294 -25.10 13.88 -4.39
N ILE A 295 -24.78 14.93 -3.62
CA ILE A 295 -23.68 14.91 -2.66
C ILE A 295 -24.27 14.43 -1.33
N ILE A 296 -23.87 13.26 -0.86
CA ILE A 296 -24.49 12.58 0.28
C ILE A 296 -23.54 12.61 1.47
N PRO A 297 -23.81 13.41 2.52
CA PRO A 297 -22.99 13.37 3.73
C PRO A 297 -23.20 12.05 4.47
N ALA A 298 -22.10 11.42 4.88
CA ALA A 298 -22.05 10.15 5.57
C ALA A 298 -21.09 10.21 6.76
N SER A 299 -21.43 9.50 7.83
CA SER A 299 -20.49 9.26 8.93
C SER A 299 -19.44 8.21 8.50
N THR A 300 -18.22 8.34 9.02
CA THR A 300 -17.16 7.36 8.80
C THR A 300 -16.32 7.19 10.05
N GLY A 301 -15.99 5.94 10.36
CA GLY A 301 -15.04 5.60 11.42
C GLY A 301 -13.58 5.62 10.97
N ALA A 302 -13.29 5.91 9.69
CA ALA A 302 -11.96 5.72 9.11
C ALA A 302 -10.87 6.57 9.78
N ALA A 303 -11.13 7.86 10.03
CA ALA A 303 -10.16 8.70 10.75
C ALA A 303 -9.95 8.24 12.19
N LYS A 304 -11.01 7.79 12.88
CA LYS A 304 -10.90 7.20 14.22
C LYS A 304 -10.09 5.89 14.19
N ALA A 305 -10.21 5.11 13.12
CA ALA A 305 -9.46 3.87 12.93
C ALA A 305 -7.96 4.10 12.74
N VAL A 306 -7.53 5.28 12.28
CA VAL A 306 -6.10 5.66 12.28
C VAL A 306 -5.52 5.58 13.70
N GLY A 307 -6.28 5.99 14.72
CA GLY A 307 -5.86 5.86 16.12
C GLY A 307 -5.76 4.41 16.64
N LYS A 308 -6.30 3.42 15.90
CA LYS A 308 -6.10 2.00 16.20
C LYS A 308 -4.82 1.45 15.59
N VAL A 309 -4.43 1.92 14.39
CA VAL A 309 -3.21 1.49 13.69
C VAL A 309 -1.99 2.36 13.99
N ILE A 310 -2.21 3.57 14.52
CA ILE A 310 -1.18 4.48 15.05
C ILE A 310 -1.65 4.92 16.44
N PRO A 311 -1.31 4.17 17.50
CA PRO A 311 -1.80 4.43 18.87
C PRO A 311 -1.56 5.86 19.36
N ASP A 312 -0.47 6.50 18.96
CA ASP A 312 -0.12 7.90 19.31
C ASP A 312 -1.12 8.94 18.76
N LEU A 313 -1.94 8.55 17.78
CA LEU A 313 -3.00 9.35 17.19
C LEU A 313 -4.39 9.02 17.74
N LYS A 314 -4.50 8.12 18.72
CA LYS A 314 -5.77 7.78 19.36
C LYS A 314 -6.42 9.03 19.97
N GLY A 315 -7.66 9.30 19.55
CA GLY A 315 -8.43 10.46 20.01
C GLY A 315 -8.07 11.79 19.34
N LYS A 316 -7.03 11.84 18.50
CA LYS A 316 -6.58 13.08 17.83
C LYS A 316 -7.20 13.28 16.46
N LEU A 317 -7.65 12.21 15.80
CA LEU A 317 -8.22 12.24 14.46
C LEU A 317 -9.67 11.73 14.46
N THR A 318 -10.54 12.50 13.83
CA THR A 318 -11.92 12.10 13.48
C THR A 318 -12.29 12.71 12.13
N GLY A 319 -13.46 12.39 11.59
CA GLY A 319 -13.83 12.90 10.29
C GLY A 319 -15.20 12.49 9.80
N MET A 320 -15.49 12.91 8.58
CA MET A 320 -16.74 12.66 7.88
C MET A 320 -16.48 12.32 6.41
N ALA A 321 -17.52 11.91 5.68
CA ALA A 321 -17.45 11.65 4.26
C ALA A 321 -18.56 12.35 3.49
N PHE A 322 -18.30 12.76 2.25
CA PHE A 322 -19.32 13.11 1.26
C PHE A 322 -19.26 12.10 0.13
N ARG A 323 -20.33 11.35 -0.11
CA ARG A 323 -20.44 10.51 -1.30
C ARG A 323 -20.80 11.39 -2.49
N VAL A 324 -20.09 11.24 -3.60
CA VAL A 324 -20.29 12.05 -4.80
C VAL A 324 -20.55 11.18 -6.04
N PRO A 325 -21.15 11.73 -7.12
CA PRO A 325 -21.48 11.02 -8.36
C PRO A 325 -20.28 10.56 -9.22
N THR A 326 -19.27 9.95 -8.61
CA THR A 326 -18.12 9.36 -9.31
C THR A 326 -18.10 7.85 -9.07
N PRO A 327 -17.74 7.04 -10.08
CA PRO A 327 -17.85 5.57 -10.02
C PRO A 327 -16.70 4.91 -9.24
N ASP A 328 -15.55 5.56 -9.14
CA ASP A 328 -14.36 5.14 -8.40
C ASP A 328 -13.39 6.33 -8.23
N VAL A 329 -12.31 6.12 -7.47
CA VAL A 329 -11.39 7.15 -6.97
C VAL A 329 -12.04 8.03 -5.91
N SER A 330 -11.27 8.41 -4.91
CA SER A 330 -11.74 9.21 -3.77
C SER A 330 -10.58 10.02 -3.25
N VAL A 331 -10.89 11.12 -2.59
CA VAL A 331 -9.90 12.03 -2.02
C VAL A 331 -10.06 12.12 -0.51
N VAL A 332 -8.92 12.21 0.17
CA VAL A 332 -8.84 12.60 1.58
C VAL A 332 -8.35 14.05 1.66
N ASP A 333 -9.08 14.86 2.41
CA ASP A 333 -8.71 16.18 2.87
C ASP A 333 -8.46 16.11 4.39
N LEU A 334 -7.23 16.42 4.82
CA LEU A 334 -6.82 16.40 6.22
C LEU A 334 -6.42 17.81 6.66
N THR A 335 -7.31 18.44 7.41
CA THR A 335 -6.96 19.65 8.16
C THR A 335 -6.44 19.24 9.53
N CYS A 336 -5.18 19.57 9.84
CA CYS A 336 -4.58 19.22 11.12
C CYS A 336 -3.72 20.34 11.69
N ARG A 337 -3.64 20.37 13.03
CA ARG A 337 -2.76 21.26 13.78
C ARG A 337 -1.51 20.52 14.22
N LEU A 338 -0.36 21.08 13.89
CA LEU A 338 0.94 20.50 14.17
C LEU A 338 1.54 21.07 15.46
N ALA A 339 2.32 20.26 16.18
CA ALA A 339 3.01 20.63 17.40
C ALA A 339 4.26 21.46 17.07
N ARG A 340 4.99 21.07 16.02
CA ARG A 340 6.17 21.78 15.51
C ARG A 340 5.75 22.75 14.40
N PRO A 341 6.01 24.07 14.54
CA PRO A 341 5.85 25.01 13.44
C PRO A 341 6.69 24.57 12.24
N THR A 342 6.12 24.63 11.05
CA THR A 342 6.78 24.18 9.83
C THR A 342 6.26 24.94 8.62
N THR A 343 6.99 24.88 7.51
CA THR A 343 6.54 25.42 6.22
C THR A 343 5.82 24.34 5.42
N TYR A 344 5.00 24.77 4.45
CA TYR A 344 4.37 23.83 3.53
C TYR A 344 5.41 23.03 2.71
N SER A 345 6.52 23.67 2.31
CA SER A 345 7.62 22.99 1.60
C SER A 345 8.21 21.85 2.42
N ALA A 346 8.45 22.06 3.72
CA ALA A 346 8.99 21.01 4.59
C ALA A 346 8.02 19.82 4.75
N ILE A 347 6.71 20.07 4.76
CA ILE A 347 5.70 18.98 4.74
C ILE A 347 5.79 18.20 3.43
N LYS A 348 5.83 18.90 2.28
CA LYS A 348 5.99 18.28 0.97
C LYS A 348 7.25 17.42 0.89
N ASP A 349 8.38 17.94 1.36
CA ASP A 349 9.66 17.22 1.35
C ASP A 349 9.62 15.97 2.22
N ALA A 350 8.98 16.03 3.39
CA ALA A 350 8.79 14.85 4.24
C ALA A 350 7.96 13.77 3.57
N VAL A 351 6.85 14.15 2.92
CA VAL A 351 5.99 13.21 2.17
C VAL A 351 6.73 12.64 0.97
N LYS A 352 7.42 13.48 0.19
CA LYS A 352 8.23 13.07 -0.97
C LYS A 352 9.35 12.11 -0.58
N ALA A 353 10.05 12.37 0.53
CA ALA A 353 11.09 11.50 1.05
C ALA A 353 10.52 10.15 1.52
N ALA A 354 9.39 10.16 2.23
CA ALA A 354 8.73 8.92 2.64
C ALA A 354 8.28 8.08 1.44
N ALA A 355 7.64 8.71 0.45
CA ALA A 355 7.16 8.07 -0.78
C ALA A 355 8.30 7.44 -1.61
N LYS A 356 9.51 8.02 -1.58
CA LYS A 356 10.70 7.45 -2.25
C LYS A 356 11.47 6.45 -1.39
N GLY A 357 11.19 6.38 -0.10
CA GLY A 357 11.91 5.56 0.88
C GLY A 357 11.00 4.52 1.53
N PRO A 358 10.75 4.60 2.85
CA PRO A 358 10.07 3.54 3.60
C PRO A 358 8.62 3.28 3.20
N MET A 359 7.97 4.20 2.47
CA MET A 359 6.59 4.08 2.01
C MET A 359 6.48 3.85 0.50
N ALA A 360 7.58 3.52 -0.18
CA ALA A 360 7.56 3.26 -1.61
C ALA A 360 6.56 2.13 -1.98
N GLY A 361 5.71 2.39 -2.97
CA GLY A 361 4.65 1.47 -3.38
C GLY A 361 3.36 1.54 -2.53
N ILE A 362 3.34 2.36 -1.48
CA ILE A 362 2.19 2.58 -0.59
C ILE A 362 1.75 4.04 -0.64
N LEU A 363 2.68 4.97 -0.40
CA LEU A 363 2.48 6.41 -0.50
C LEU A 363 3.17 6.94 -1.76
N ALA A 364 2.47 7.76 -2.54
CA ALA A 364 3.04 8.47 -3.67
C ALA A 364 3.02 9.99 -3.43
N TYR A 365 3.81 10.71 -4.23
CA TYR A 365 3.88 12.17 -4.21
C TYR A 365 3.88 12.70 -5.65
N THR A 366 3.09 13.75 -5.91
CA THR A 366 3.05 14.46 -7.19
C THR A 366 2.90 15.96 -6.97
N GLU A 367 3.37 16.76 -7.93
CA GLU A 367 3.13 18.21 -8.02
C GLU A 367 2.36 18.58 -9.30
N ASP A 368 1.90 17.57 -10.06
CA ASP A 368 1.12 17.76 -11.28
C ASP A 368 -0.32 18.16 -10.95
N GLU A 369 -0.98 18.85 -11.88
CA GLU A 369 -2.39 19.25 -11.77
C GLU A 369 -3.33 18.07 -12.11
N VAL A 370 -3.48 17.14 -11.18
CA VAL A 370 -4.25 15.91 -11.37
C VAL A 370 -5.77 16.08 -11.15
N GLY A 371 -6.56 15.33 -11.93
CA GLY A 371 -8.00 15.13 -11.73
C GLY A 371 -8.32 13.69 -11.31
N THR A 372 -9.56 13.40 -10.94
CA THR A 372 -9.96 12.03 -10.52
C THR A 372 -10.10 11.03 -11.68
N GLU A 373 -10.08 11.50 -12.94
CA GLU A 373 -10.24 10.69 -14.17
C GLU A 373 -8.92 10.32 -14.85
N GLU A 374 -7.79 10.31 -14.14
CA GLU A 374 -6.53 9.93 -14.76
C GLU A 374 -6.50 8.43 -15.17
N LYS A 375 -5.94 8.15 -16.36
CA LYS A 375 -5.79 6.79 -16.89
C LYS A 375 -5.04 5.91 -15.90
N ARG A 376 -5.72 4.84 -15.50
CA ARG A 376 -5.22 3.95 -14.45
C ARG A 376 -4.03 3.11 -14.92
N PRO A 377 -3.11 2.72 -14.01
CA PRO A 377 -1.83 2.04 -14.30
C PRO A 377 -1.88 0.71 -15.08
N TRP A 378 -3.06 0.20 -15.41
CA TRP A 378 -3.29 -1.02 -16.17
C TRP A 378 -3.67 -0.78 -17.65
N GLU A 379 -3.73 0.49 -18.07
CA GLU A 379 -3.75 0.82 -19.50
C GLU A 379 -2.31 0.98 -19.99
N GLU A 380 -1.77 -0.04 -20.67
CA GLU A 380 -0.60 0.18 -21.53
C GLU A 380 -0.94 1.26 -22.58
N PRO A 381 0.05 2.08 -23.01
CA PRO A 381 -0.18 3.02 -24.09
C PRO A 381 -0.61 2.21 -25.30
N SER A 382 -1.81 2.48 -25.82
CA SER A 382 -2.29 1.92 -27.07
C SER A 382 -1.39 2.39 -28.20
N GLY A 383 -0.28 1.69 -28.42
CA GLY A 383 0.44 1.68 -29.67
C GLY A 383 -0.43 0.97 -30.69
N GLY A 384 -1.11 1.73 -31.53
CA GLY A 384 -1.95 1.16 -32.56
C GLY A 384 -2.62 2.23 -33.40
N ARG A 385 -1.98 2.60 -34.50
CA ARG A 385 -2.66 3.18 -35.66
C ARG A 385 -3.78 2.22 -36.10
N ALA A 386 -4.99 2.73 -36.23
CA ALA A 386 -5.93 2.45 -37.31
C ALA A 386 -7.01 3.53 -37.27
#